data_AF-A0A1Z5S760-F1
#
_entry.id   AF-A0A1Z5S760-F1
#
_cell.length_a   1.000
_cell.length_b   1.000
_cell.length_c   1.000
_cell.angle_alpha   90.00
_cell.angle_beta   90.00
_cell.angle_gamma   90.00
#
_symmetry.space_group_name_H-M   'P 1'
#
loop_
_entity.id
_entity.type
_entity.pdbx_description
1 polymer ?
#
loop_
_entity_poly.entity_id
_entity_poly.type
_entity_poly.pdbx_seq_one_letter_code
_entity_poly.pdbx_strand_id
1 'polypeptide(L)'
;CIFHDWGDDECIKILKNCKQAIPSRDAGGKVIIIDIVIGSNSSDTKLLETQIICDLDIMKVGGAERDEQEWKKIFLEAGFKDYNIMPVLGLRSISELYP
;
A
#
# COMPACT_ATOMS: atom_id res chain seq x y z
N CYS A 1 -8.03 3.84 3.59
CA CYS A 1 -7.87 2.61 2.81
C CYS A 1 -8.66 2.84 1.53
N ILE A 2 -7.96 3.00 0.40
CA ILE A 2 -8.57 3.14 -0.93
C ILE A 2 -8.13 1.95 -1.76
N PHE A 3 -6.82 1.65 -1.74
CA PHE A 3 -6.24 0.65 -2.62
C PHE A 3 -6.59 -0.79 -2.23
N HIS A 4 -7.04 -1.03 -1.00
CA HIS A 4 -7.60 -2.33 -0.63
C HIS A 4 -8.94 -2.65 -1.33
N ASP A 5 -9.66 -1.65 -1.86
CA ASP A 5 -10.93 -1.83 -2.58
C ASP A 5 -10.73 -2.26 -4.04
N TRP A 6 -9.49 -2.24 -4.54
CA TRP A 6 -9.18 -2.38 -5.96
C TRP A 6 -8.21 -3.53 -6.23
N GLY A 7 -8.33 -4.12 -7.43
CA GLY A 7 -7.33 -5.03 -7.97
C GLY A 7 -6.03 -4.31 -8.35
N ASP A 8 -4.98 -5.09 -8.61
CA ASP A 8 -3.63 -4.55 -8.86
C ASP A 8 -3.59 -3.60 -10.07
N ASP A 9 -4.27 -3.94 -11.16
CA ASP A 9 -4.30 -3.13 -12.38
C ASP A 9 -4.93 -1.75 -12.12
N GLU A 10 -6.00 -1.69 -11.33
CA GLU A 10 -6.67 -0.46 -10.91
C GLU A 10 -5.78 0.35 -9.97
N CYS A 11 -5.12 -0.30 -9.01
CA CYS A 11 -4.14 0.34 -8.13
C CYS A 11 -3.01 1.00 -8.94
N ILE A 12 -2.46 0.29 -9.93
CA ILE A 12 -1.41 0.82 -10.82
C ILE A 12 -1.91 2.03 -11.61
N LYS A 13 -3.12 1.97 -12.17
CA LYS A 13 -3.72 3.10 -12.91
C LYS A 13 -3.88 4.34 -12.01
N ILE A 14 -4.40 4.15 -10.80
CA ILE A 14 -4.58 5.23 -9.82
C ILE A 14 -3.22 5.84 -9.46
N LEU A 15 -2.23 5.00 -9.15
CA LEU A 15 -0.89 5.46 -8.76
C LEU A 15 -0.17 6.19 -9.89
N LYS A 16 -0.34 5.78 -11.14
CA LYS A 16 0.18 6.52 -12.32
C LYS A 16 -0.40 7.93 -12.39
N ASN A 17 -1.70 8.09 -12.13
CA ASN A 17 -2.34 9.41 -12.07
C ASN A 17 -1.83 10.23 -10.89
N CYS A 18 -1.69 9.63 -9.70
CA CYS A 18 -1.11 10.29 -8.53
C CYS A 18 0.31 10.79 -8.82
N LYS A 19 1.14 9.96 -9.49
CA LYS A 19 2.50 10.34 -9.88
C LYS A 19 2.53 11.56 -10.79
N GLN A 20 1.62 11.64 -11.76
CA GLN A 20 1.52 12.78 -12.68
C GLN A 20 1.02 14.06 -11.99
N ALA A 21 0.28 13.93 -10.89
CA ALA A 21 -0.32 15.05 -10.18
C ALA A 21 0.61 15.70 -9.14
N ILE A 22 1.71 15.04 -8.76
CA ILE A 22 2.66 15.54 -7.76
C ILE A 22 3.92 16.14 -8.43
N PRO A 23 4.61 17.10 -7.78
CA PRO A 23 5.86 17.63 -8.29
C PRO A 23 7.00 16.60 -8.17
N SER A 24 8.20 16.96 -8.63
CA SER A 24 9.39 16.12 -8.44
C SER A 24 9.71 15.92 -6.96
N ARG A 25 10.51 14.88 -6.65
CA ARG A 25 10.99 14.61 -5.30
C ARG A 25 11.73 15.81 -4.68
N ASP A 26 12.56 16.49 -5.45
CA ASP A 26 13.33 17.66 -4.97
C ASP A 26 12.43 18.85 -4.60
N ALA A 27 11.26 18.94 -5.22
CA ALA A 27 10.21 19.89 -4.88
C ALA A 27 9.25 19.38 -3.78
N GLY A 28 9.58 18.26 -3.13
CA GLY A 28 8.83 17.67 -2.02
C GLY A 28 7.67 16.77 -2.43
N GLY A 29 7.59 16.36 -3.70
CA GLY A 29 6.53 15.47 -4.18
C GLY A 29 6.64 14.07 -3.56
N LYS A 30 5.53 13.58 -3.00
CA LYS A 30 5.35 12.20 -2.56
C LYS A 30 3.88 11.80 -2.54
N VAL A 31 3.60 10.51 -2.72
CA VAL A 31 2.29 9.92 -2.44
C VAL A 31 2.36 9.24 -1.08
N ILE A 32 1.34 9.44 -0.25
CA ILE A 32 1.22 8.77 1.04
C ILE A 32 0.01 7.84 0.98
N ILE A 33 0.24 6.56 1.24
CA ILE A 33 -0.80 5.54 1.33
C ILE A 33 -0.91 5.11 2.79
N ILE A 34 -2.14 4.97 3.27
CA ILE A 34 -2.44 4.41 4.58
C ILE A 34 -3.34 3.20 4.34
N ASP A 35 -2.73 2.02 4.43
CA ASP A 35 -3.42 0.74 4.25
C ASP A 35 -2.76 -0.38 5.07
N ILE A 36 -3.40 -1.54 5.15
CA ILE A 36 -2.77 -2.70 5.78
C ILE A 36 -1.64 -3.19 4.87
N VAL A 37 -0.51 -3.51 5.50
CA VAL A 37 0.58 -4.24 4.85
C VAL A 37 0.75 -5.51 5.66
N ILE A 38 0.34 -6.65 5.09
CA ILE A 38 0.33 -7.92 5.79
C ILE A 38 1.75 -8.27 6.25
N GLY A 39 1.92 -8.57 7.54
CA GLY A 39 3.20 -8.95 8.10
C GLY A 39 4.20 -7.79 8.27
N SER A 40 3.78 -6.52 8.07
CA SER A 40 4.67 -5.36 8.25
C SER A 40 5.21 -5.21 9.68
N ASN A 41 4.53 -5.79 10.67
CA ASN A 41 5.02 -5.94 12.03
C ASN A 41 5.00 -7.41 12.45
N SER A 42 5.98 -8.17 11.95
CA SER A 42 6.11 -9.62 12.10
C SER A 42 6.31 -10.13 13.54
N SER A 43 6.49 -9.22 14.51
CA SER A 43 6.72 -9.58 15.92
C SER A 43 5.44 -9.82 16.72
N ASP A 44 4.28 -9.37 16.22
CA ASP A 44 2.98 -9.51 16.90
C ASP A 44 2.05 -10.48 16.15
N THR A 45 1.96 -11.71 16.63
CA THR A 45 1.12 -12.75 16.04
C THR A 45 -0.36 -12.37 16.01
N LYS A 46 -0.88 -11.69 17.03
CA LYS A 46 -2.31 -11.30 17.07
C LYS A 46 -2.61 -10.22 16.04
N LEU A 47 -1.67 -9.31 15.84
CA LEU A 47 -1.77 -8.30 14.80
C LEU A 47 -1.81 -8.97 13.42
N LEU A 48 -0.91 -9.92 13.15
CA LEU A 48 -0.89 -10.67 11.90
C LEU A 48 -2.20 -11.44 11.67
N GLU A 49 -2.70 -12.17 12.67
CA GLU A 49 -3.99 -12.86 12.59
C GLU A 49 -5.14 -11.90 12.26
N THR A 50 -5.13 -10.70 12.86
CA THR A 50 -6.15 -9.68 12.59
C THR A 50 -6.03 -9.12 11.17
N GLN A 51 -4.82 -8.89 10.66
CA GLN A 51 -4.59 -8.46 9.27
C GLN A 51 -5.12 -9.50 8.27
N ILE A 52 -4.90 -10.78 8.53
CA ILE A 52 -5.42 -11.88 7.70
C ILE A 52 -6.96 -11.93 7.75
N ILE A 53 -7.57 -11.71 8.92
CA ILE A 53 -9.03 -11.62 9.02
C ILE A 53 -9.58 -10.44 8.20
N CYS A 54 -8.89 -9.29 8.21
CA CYS A 54 -9.26 -8.14 7.38
C CYS A 54 -9.19 -8.49 5.88
N ASP A 55 -8.15 -9.19 5.44
CA ASP A 55 -8.01 -9.65 4.06
C ASP A 55 -9.17 -10.56 3.64
N LEU A 56 -9.47 -11.57 4.45
CA LEU A 56 -10.61 -12.47 4.21
C LEU A 56 -11.97 -11.73 4.17
N ASP A 57 -12.10 -10.61 4.86
CA ASP A 57 -13.32 -9.81 4.85
C ASP A 57 -13.44 -8.96 3.57
N ILE A 58 -12.35 -8.29 3.16
CA ILE A 58 -12.35 -7.44 1.96
C ILE A 58 -12.42 -8.27 0.66
N MET A 59 -11.88 -9.51 0.67
CA MET A 59 -12.02 -10.45 -0.45
C MET A 59 -13.49 -10.73 -0.83
N LYS A 60 -14.43 -10.64 0.13
CA LYS A 60 -15.87 -10.87 -0.14
C LYS A 60 -16.47 -9.82 -1.05
N VAL A 61 -15.85 -8.64 -1.13
CA VAL A 61 -16.27 -7.53 -2.00
C VAL A 61 -15.29 -7.31 -3.17
N GLY A 62 -14.36 -8.25 -3.39
CA GLY A 62 -13.39 -8.22 -4.49
C GLY A 62 -12.16 -7.35 -4.25
N GLY A 63 -11.92 -6.92 -3.01
CA GLY A 63 -10.70 -6.22 -2.61
C GLY A 63 -9.59 -7.18 -2.14
N ALA A 64 -8.46 -6.61 -1.72
CA ALA A 64 -7.32 -7.36 -1.20
C ALA A 64 -6.46 -6.50 -0.27
N GLU A 65 -6.12 -7.05 0.91
CA GLU A 65 -4.99 -6.57 1.67
C GLU A 65 -3.71 -7.21 1.12
N ARG A 66 -2.60 -6.48 1.11
CA ARG A 66 -1.39 -6.90 0.39
C ARG A 66 -0.19 -6.98 1.30
N ASP A 67 0.70 -7.92 1.04
CA ASP A 67 2.03 -7.95 1.66
C ASP A 67 2.99 -6.92 1.01
N GLU A 68 4.18 -6.78 1.59
CA GLU A 68 5.17 -5.83 1.07
C GLU A 68 5.66 -6.17 -0.35
N GLN A 69 5.74 -7.45 -0.73
CA GLN A 69 6.21 -7.84 -2.06
C GLN A 69 5.18 -7.50 -3.15
N GLU A 70 3.91 -7.72 -2.86
CA GLU A 70 2.80 -7.32 -3.73
C GLU A 70 2.74 -5.81 -3.90
N TRP A 71 2.85 -5.06 -2.79
CA TRP A 71 2.95 -3.59 -2.84
C TRP A 71 4.14 -3.12 -3.66
N LYS A 72 5.32 -3.70 -3.44
CA LYS A 72 6.53 -3.37 -4.19
C LYS A 72 6.34 -3.55 -5.69
N LYS A 73 5.72 -4.65 -6.13
CA LYS A 73 5.41 -4.89 -7.55
C LYS A 73 4.52 -3.78 -8.11
N ILE A 74 3.43 -3.46 -7.43
CA ILE A 74 2.50 -2.39 -7.82
C ILE A 74 3.20 -1.04 -7.92
N PHE A 75 4.03 -0.67 -6.93
CA PHE A 75 4.75 0.60 -6.91
C PHE A 75 5.71 0.72 -8.09
N LEU A 76 6.48 -0.34 -8.37
CA LEU A 76 7.42 -0.39 -9.49
C LEU A 76 6.69 -0.30 -10.84
N GLU A 77 5.59 -1.02 -11.01
CA GLU A 77 4.78 -0.98 -12.25
C GLU A 77 4.04 0.35 -12.45
N ALA A 78 3.70 1.05 -11.36
CA ALA A 78 3.22 2.42 -11.38
C ALA A 78 4.32 3.45 -11.66
N GLY A 79 5.59 3.03 -11.67
CA GLY A 79 6.75 3.83 -12.01
C GLY A 79 7.42 4.51 -10.82
N PHE A 80 7.04 4.21 -9.57
CA PHE A 80 7.75 4.67 -8.38
C PHE A 80 9.00 3.81 -8.17
N LYS A 81 10.17 4.44 -8.01
CA LYS A 81 11.45 3.74 -7.88
C LYS A 81 11.94 3.61 -6.44
N ASP A 82 11.40 4.42 -5.56
CA ASP A 82 11.76 4.47 -4.16
C ASP A 82 10.50 4.60 -3.32
N TYR A 83 10.46 3.87 -2.20
CA TYR A 83 9.35 3.87 -1.27
C TYR A 83 9.82 3.51 0.14
N ASN A 84 9.04 3.90 1.14
CA ASN A 84 9.26 3.55 2.53
C ASN A 84 7.94 3.09 3.16
N ILE A 85 7.92 1.93 3.82
CA ILE A 85 6.75 1.40 4.54
C ILE A 85 7.03 1.41 6.03
N MET A 86 6.14 2.03 6.80
CA MET A 86 6.27 2.19 8.25
C MET A 86 5.05 1.61 8.97
N PRO A 87 5.19 0.52 9.75
CA PRO A 87 4.10 -0.09 10.51
C PRO A 87 3.81 0.68 11.81
N VAL A 88 3.42 1.96 11.69
CA VAL A 88 3.32 2.90 12.83
C VAL A 88 1.89 3.21 13.26
N LEU A 89 0.86 2.65 12.61
CA LEU A 89 -0.56 2.95 12.86
C LEU A 89 -1.39 1.71 13.23
N GLY A 90 -0.92 0.96 14.23
CA GLY A 90 -1.62 -0.24 14.71
C GLY A 90 -1.71 -1.30 13.61
N LEU A 91 -2.92 -1.62 13.15
CA LEU A 91 -3.16 -2.57 12.05
C LEU A 91 -2.65 -2.07 10.69
N ARG A 92 -2.50 -0.76 10.53
CA ARG A 92 -2.17 -0.11 9.25
C ARG A 92 -0.71 0.35 9.23
N SER A 93 -0.20 0.45 8.01
CA SER A 93 1.10 1.01 7.71
C SER A 93 0.93 2.35 6.98
N ILE A 94 1.95 3.19 7.07
CA ILE A 94 2.11 4.36 6.20
C ILE A 94 3.13 3.97 5.14
N SER A 95 2.75 4.03 3.87
CA SER A 95 3.65 3.84 2.73
C SER A 95 3.88 5.16 2.02
N GLU A 96 5.12 5.64 2.00
CA GLU A 96 5.52 6.83 1.25
C GLU A 96 6.12 6.40 -0.10
N LEU A 97 5.62 6.95 -1.20
CA LEU A 97 6.14 6.70 -2.55
C LEU A 97 6.75 7.98 -3.11
N TYR A 98 7.94 7.87 -3.70
CA TYR A 98 8.66 9.02 -4.25
C TYR A 98 8.69 8.94 -5.81
N PRO A 99 8.25 10.01 -6.51
CA PRO A 99 8.11 10.02 -7.97
C PRO A 99 9.43 9.89 -8.73
#